data_AF-A0A9D8IHR9-F1
#
_entry.id   AF-A0A9D8IHR9-F1
#
_cell.length_a   1.000
_cell.length_b   1.000
_cell.length_c   1.000
_cell.angle_alpha   90.00
_cell.angle_beta   90.00
_cell.angle_gamma   90.00
#
_symmetry.space_group_name_H-M   'P 1'
#
loop_
_entity.id
_entity.type
_entity.pdbx_description
1 polymer ?
#
loop_
_entity_poly.entity_id
_entity_poly.type
_entity_poly.pdbx_seq_one_letter_code
_entity_poly.pdbx_strand_id
1 'polypeptide(L)'
;MELAPALRPDTLTRSLAWTTMGCLAILLGLGTLITTYRVGMVDPIWPTEPWFLLSNWQEPSAGYLIEHIHRVAGYVSGLVILAMVLSAWRSAPAIMGAIPLILVSGCLAFAMTSINREMARTDPIGAVNPVRFYGSLAMALLFFLVPALAWLSGKDGHSTGRSLRLAALLTYGAVIVQGLLGGFRVYLNALMGDTLATIHGAFGQCVLALACATLTLSVMDCLSVSSAESPRKAARFFGLLVAVTLLQLAWAVVVRHQGAGWAQRLHVIFAVIIAGGLGQATMLCREEGARHLRVFAIILTAALVLQVTLGVEAWLGKFGTGKSLVPEARTAGEALLRTGHSLIGAAYLALTVAAWIRAWRPAALKAGPMPTGGFK
;
A
#
# COMPACT_ATOMS: atom_id res chain seq x y z
N MET A 1 -11.75 -40.19 15.55
CA MET A 1 -11.70 -39.30 14.38
C MET A 1 -11.30 -37.92 14.90
N GLU A 2 -9.99 -37.68 15.03
CA GLU A 2 -9.44 -36.37 15.36
C GLU A 2 -9.88 -35.37 14.29
N LEU A 3 -10.58 -34.31 14.70
CA LEU A 3 -10.74 -33.16 13.82
C LEU A 3 -9.34 -32.68 13.45
N ALA A 4 -9.01 -32.74 12.16
CA ALA A 4 -7.83 -32.08 11.62
C ALA A 4 -7.77 -30.66 12.21
N PRO A 5 -6.62 -30.20 12.73
CA PRO A 5 -6.52 -28.86 13.28
C PRO A 5 -6.91 -27.91 12.17
N ALA A 6 -8.07 -27.23 12.34
CA ALA A 6 -8.49 -26.17 11.46
C ALA A 6 -7.29 -25.24 11.31
N LEU A 7 -6.71 -25.22 10.11
CA LEU A 7 -5.47 -24.54 9.76
C LEU A 7 -5.59 -23.09 10.22
N ARG A 8 -5.06 -22.78 11.41
CA ARG A 8 -4.94 -21.42 11.89
C ARG A 8 -4.10 -20.68 10.83
N PRO A 9 -4.49 -19.46 10.40
CA PRO A 9 -3.61 -18.66 9.58
C PRO A 9 -2.27 -18.58 10.30
N ASP A 10 -1.24 -18.85 9.53
CA ASP A 10 0.07 -19.15 10.05
C ASP A 10 0.64 -17.93 10.75
N THR A 11 1.12 -18.18 11.97
CA THR A 11 1.72 -17.16 12.82
C THR A 11 2.83 -16.40 12.08
N LEU A 12 3.52 -17.06 11.15
CA LEU A 12 4.54 -16.48 10.28
C LEU A 12 3.98 -15.44 9.30
N THR A 13 3.02 -15.78 8.42
CA THR A 13 2.45 -14.79 7.46
C THR A 13 1.85 -13.61 8.19
N ARG A 14 1.17 -13.85 9.32
CA ARG A 14 0.61 -12.76 10.14
C ARG A 14 1.70 -11.83 10.67
N SER A 15 2.77 -12.37 11.24
CA SER A 15 3.89 -11.56 11.72
C SER A 15 4.54 -10.78 10.58
N LEU A 16 4.76 -11.42 9.42
CA LEU A 16 5.31 -10.76 8.23
C LEU A 16 4.38 -9.68 7.66
N ALA A 17 3.06 -9.86 7.75
CA ALA A 17 2.09 -8.84 7.32
C ALA A 17 2.11 -7.63 8.27
N TRP A 18 2.28 -7.83 9.58
CA TRP A 18 2.50 -6.73 10.53
C TRP A 18 3.81 -5.99 10.25
N THR A 19 4.90 -6.73 10.06
CA THR A 19 6.21 -6.14 9.70
C THR A 19 6.11 -5.38 8.38
N THR A 20 5.44 -5.94 7.37
CA THR A 20 5.17 -5.27 6.08
C THR A 20 4.46 -3.93 6.29
N MET A 21 3.40 -3.90 7.12
CA MET A 21 2.69 -2.66 7.43
C MET A 21 3.57 -1.62 8.09
N GLY A 22 4.42 -2.02 9.05
CA GLY A 22 5.37 -1.13 9.70
C GLY A 22 6.40 -0.57 8.72
N CYS A 23 7.02 -1.43 7.91
CA CYS A 23 7.99 -1.03 6.89
C CYS A 23 7.38 -0.07 5.87
N LEU A 24 6.18 -0.36 5.35
CA LEU A 24 5.51 0.51 4.38
C LEU A 24 5.06 1.85 4.97
N ALA A 25 4.64 1.88 6.25
CA ALA A 25 4.32 3.15 6.92
C ALA A 25 5.56 4.04 7.05
N ILE A 26 6.70 3.46 7.43
CA ILE A 26 7.99 4.17 7.49
C ILE A 26 8.40 4.63 6.09
N LEU A 27 8.34 3.74 5.09
CA LEU A 27 8.70 4.04 3.70
C LEU A 27 7.86 5.20 3.15
N LEU A 28 6.55 5.18 3.38
CA LEU A 28 5.64 6.24 2.96
C LEU A 28 5.95 7.56 3.68
N GLY A 29 6.24 7.52 4.99
CA GLY A 29 6.70 8.66 5.77
C GLY A 29 7.94 9.31 5.16
N LEU A 30 8.99 8.52 4.91
CA LEU A 30 10.20 8.99 4.24
C LEU A 30 9.91 9.55 2.85
N GLY A 31 9.04 8.91 2.06
CA GLY A 31 8.65 9.39 0.73
C GLY A 31 7.91 10.74 0.76
N THR A 32 7.06 10.93 1.77
CA THR A 32 6.38 12.22 1.99
C THR A 32 7.34 13.32 2.41
N LEU A 33 8.36 13.01 3.23
CA LEU A 33 9.43 13.95 3.59
C LEU A 33 10.25 14.34 2.36
N ILE A 34 10.63 13.36 1.53
CA ILE A 34 11.34 13.58 0.26
C ILE A 34 10.59 14.58 -0.62
N THR A 35 9.29 14.38 -0.77
CA THR A 35 8.46 15.24 -1.63
C THR A 35 8.24 16.62 -1.00
N THR A 36 8.22 16.70 0.33
CA THR A 36 8.00 17.95 1.07
C THR A 36 9.25 18.84 1.04
N TYR A 37 10.43 18.26 1.26
CA TYR A 37 11.72 18.95 1.17
C TYR A 37 12.26 19.03 -0.27
N ARG A 38 11.60 18.37 -1.24
CA ARG A 38 11.99 18.32 -2.65
C ARG A 38 13.39 17.73 -2.88
N VAL A 39 13.74 16.73 -2.08
CA VAL A 39 15.03 16.04 -2.12
C VAL A 39 14.93 14.70 -2.85
N GLY A 40 14.00 14.55 -3.78
CA GLY A 40 13.72 13.26 -4.44
C GLY A 40 14.55 12.97 -5.67
N MET A 41 15.47 13.88 -6.00
CA MET A 41 16.27 13.93 -7.22
C MET A 41 17.70 14.41 -6.91
N VAL A 42 18.14 14.30 -5.64
CA VAL A 42 19.49 14.74 -5.25
C VAL A 42 20.51 13.74 -5.79
N ASP A 43 20.16 12.45 -5.84
CA ASP A 43 20.94 11.42 -6.53
C ASP A 43 20.33 11.03 -7.89
N PRO A 44 20.99 11.36 -9.01
CA PRO A 44 20.52 11.00 -10.35
C PRO A 44 20.71 9.51 -10.67
N ILE A 45 21.42 8.75 -9.83
CA ILE A 45 21.73 7.34 -10.09
C ILE A 45 20.60 6.47 -9.53
N TRP A 46 20.11 5.53 -10.33
CA TRP A 46 19.22 4.47 -9.86
C TRP A 46 19.41 3.21 -10.70
N PRO A 47 19.43 2.01 -10.12
CA PRO A 47 19.27 1.70 -8.70
C PRO A 47 20.58 1.88 -7.92
N THR A 48 20.43 2.37 -6.69
CA THR A 48 21.51 2.45 -5.70
C THR A 48 21.56 1.16 -4.88
N GLU A 49 22.73 0.69 -4.49
CA GLU A 49 22.85 -0.56 -3.72
C GLU A 49 22.17 -0.45 -2.34
N PRO A 50 21.60 -1.56 -1.82
CA PRO A 50 21.01 -1.58 -0.47
C PRO A 50 21.99 -1.20 0.65
N TRP A 51 23.29 -1.47 0.46
CA TRP A 51 24.36 -1.19 1.42
C TRP A 51 25.06 0.16 1.22
N PHE A 52 24.56 1.02 0.32
CA PHE A 52 25.22 2.27 -0.06
C PHE A 52 25.61 3.15 1.13
N LEU A 53 24.73 3.25 2.14
CA LEU A 53 24.98 4.06 3.33
C LEU A 53 26.04 3.48 4.28
N LEU A 54 26.45 2.21 4.14
CA LEU A 54 27.54 1.68 4.96
C LEU A 54 28.87 2.38 4.66
N SER A 55 29.07 2.80 3.40
CA SER A 55 30.30 3.45 2.95
C SER A 55 30.14 4.95 2.76
N ASN A 56 28.92 5.45 2.50
CA ASN A 56 28.67 6.83 2.05
C ASN A 56 27.77 7.64 2.98
N TRP A 57 27.67 7.28 4.28
CA TRP A 57 26.81 8.00 5.23
C TRP A 57 27.21 9.47 5.48
N GLN A 58 28.43 9.86 5.11
CA GLN A 58 29.00 11.20 5.29
C GLN A 58 28.74 12.14 4.09
N GLU A 59 28.12 11.65 3.02
CA GLU A 59 27.84 12.43 1.81
C GLU A 59 26.74 13.52 2.00
N PRO A 60 26.77 14.60 1.21
CA PRO A 60 27.11 15.93 1.72
C PRO A 60 25.93 16.77 2.27
N SER A 61 24.72 16.22 2.38
CA SER A 61 23.56 16.98 2.87
C SER A 61 22.49 16.11 3.52
N ALA A 62 21.71 16.73 4.42
CA ALA A 62 20.55 16.08 5.05
C ALA A 62 19.52 15.56 4.01
N GLY A 63 19.35 16.27 2.89
CA GLY A 63 18.47 15.85 1.80
C GLY A 63 18.93 14.57 1.11
N TYR A 64 20.24 14.47 0.84
CA TYR A 64 20.85 13.28 0.27
C TYR A 64 20.70 12.05 1.18
N LEU A 65 20.89 12.24 2.49
CA LEU A 65 20.70 11.18 3.48
C LEU A 65 19.23 10.72 3.54
N ILE A 66 18.27 11.65 3.57
CA ILE A 66 16.84 11.34 3.57
C ILE A 66 16.45 10.51 2.32
N GLU A 67 16.96 10.89 1.15
CA GLU A 67 16.73 10.18 -0.10
C GLU A 67 17.26 8.73 -0.04
N HIS A 68 18.49 8.54 0.43
CA HIS A 68 19.10 7.22 0.51
C HIS A 68 18.47 6.33 1.59
N ILE A 69 18.10 6.87 2.75
CA ILE A 69 17.37 6.12 3.77
C ILE A 69 16.03 5.62 3.21
N HIS A 70 15.33 6.42 2.40
CA HIS A 70 14.11 5.98 1.72
C HIS A 70 14.37 4.86 0.71
N ARG A 71 15.45 4.93 -0.08
CA ARG A 71 15.84 3.88 -1.03
C ARG A 71 16.15 2.56 -0.30
N VAL A 72 16.92 2.62 0.79
CA VAL A 72 17.22 1.45 1.65
C VAL A 72 15.95 0.89 2.28
N ALA A 73 15.07 1.75 2.82
CA ALA A 73 13.78 1.33 3.35
C ALA A 73 12.91 0.65 2.27
N GLY A 74 13.04 1.05 1.00
CA GLY A 74 12.42 0.41 -0.15
C GLY A 74 12.88 -1.03 -0.34
N TYR A 75 14.20 -1.29 -0.29
CA TYR A 75 14.76 -2.65 -0.35
C TYR A 75 14.30 -3.51 0.82
N VAL A 76 14.39 -3.00 2.05
CA VAL A 76 13.94 -3.72 3.26
C VAL A 76 12.46 -4.08 3.14
N SER A 77 11.62 -3.13 2.74
CA SER A 77 10.19 -3.36 2.53
C SER A 77 9.95 -4.43 1.47
N GLY A 78 10.66 -4.38 0.34
CA GLY A 78 10.56 -5.37 -0.73
C GLY A 78 10.91 -6.79 -0.27
N LEU A 79 11.98 -6.95 0.51
CA LEU A 79 12.39 -8.25 1.05
C LEU A 79 11.38 -8.81 2.07
N VAL A 80 10.85 -7.95 2.95
CA VAL A 80 9.82 -8.36 3.92
C VAL A 80 8.53 -8.76 3.20
N ILE A 81 8.13 -8.03 2.15
CA ILE A 81 6.94 -8.36 1.33
C ILE A 81 7.15 -9.65 0.55
N LEU A 82 8.36 -9.88 0.01
CA LEU A 82 8.71 -11.16 -0.63
C LEU A 82 8.57 -12.31 0.38
N ALA A 83 9.13 -12.19 1.58
CA ALA A 83 8.98 -13.19 2.63
C ALA A 83 7.50 -13.41 3.00
N MET A 84 6.71 -12.33 3.10
CA MET A 84 5.28 -12.38 3.38
C MET A 84 4.51 -13.16 2.30
N VAL A 85 4.73 -12.86 1.01
CA VAL A 85 4.04 -13.57 -0.07
C VAL A 85 4.49 -15.03 -0.16
N LEU A 86 5.78 -15.32 0.03
CA LEU A 86 6.28 -16.69 0.10
C LEU A 86 5.62 -17.48 1.25
N SER A 87 5.47 -16.86 2.42
CA SER A 87 4.77 -17.45 3.56
C SER A 87 3.30 -17.72 3.25
N ALA A 88 2.59 -16.78 2.62
CA ALA A 88 1.18 -16.95 2.24
C ALA A 88 0.98 -18.09 1.22
N TRP A 89 2.00 -18.36 0.39
CA TRP A 89 1.99 -19.39 -0.65
C TRP A 89 2.69 -20.70 -0.24
N ARG A 90 3.20 -20.81 0.98
CA ARG A 90 4.04 -21.95 1.43
C ARG A 90 3.36 -23.32 1.38
N SER A 91 2.04 -23.36 1.45
CA SER A 91 1.26 -24.60 1.40
C SER A 91 0.86 -25.01 -0.02
N ALA A 92 1.08 -24.14 -1.02
CA ALA A 92 0.89 -24.51 -2.42
C ALA A 92 2.13 -25.25 -2.94
N PRO A 93 2.01 -26.09 -4.00
CA PRO A 93 3.18 -26.67 -4.66
C PRO A 93 4.19 -25.58 -5.03
N ALA A 94 5.48 -25.81 -4.74
CA ALA A 94 6.50 -24.78 -4.90
C ALA A 94 6.56 -24.18 -6.32
N ILE A 95 6.29 -25.00 -7.35
CA ILE A 95 6.24 -24.59 -8.76
C ILE A 95 5.10 -23.61 -9.07
N MET A 96 4.05 -23.58 -8.24
CA MET A 96 2.90 -22.67 -8.39
C MET A 96 3.02 -21.41 -7.53
N GLY A 97 4.03 -21.32 -6.66
CA GLY A 97 4.16 -20.22 -5.69
C GLY A 97 5.60 -19.82 -5.47
N ALA A 98 6.30 -20.51 -4.56
CA ALA A 98 7.62 -20.09 -4.09
C ALA A 98 8.66 -19.91 -5.21
N ILE A 99 8.79 -20.89 -6.12
CA ILE A 99 9.77 -20.85 -7.23
C ILE A 99 9.52 -19.64 -8.15
N PRO A 100 8.33 -19.48 -8.76
CA PRO A 100 8.08 -18.33 -9.63
C PRO A 100 8.24 -17.00 -8.91
N LEU A 101 7.82 -16.86 -7.65
CA LEU A 101 7.96 -15.61 -6.88
C LEU A 101 9.43 -15.21 -6.64
N ILE A 102 10.30 -16.18 -6.36
CA ILE A 102 11.75 -15.97 -6.24
C ILE A 102 12.34 -15.60 -7.60
N LEU A 103 11.93 -16.28 -8.68
CA LEU A 103 12.39 -16.00 -10.03
C LEU A 103 11.98 -14.59 -10.49
N VAL A 104 10.79 -14.09 -10.11
CA VAL A 104 10.41 -12.68 -10.32
C VAL A 104 11.45 -11.73 -9.72
N SER A 105 11.80 -11.93 -8.44
CA SER A 105 12.82 -11.09 -7.77
C SER A 105 14.20 -11.23 -8.42
N GLY A 106 14.60 -12.44 -8.83
CA GLY A 106 15.85 -12.69 -9.54
C GLY A 106 15.90 -11.99 -10.91
N CYS A 107 14.82 -12.06 -11.69
CA CYS A 107 14.71 -11.37 -12.97
C CYS A 107 14.76 -9.84 -12.79
N LEU A 108 14.13 -9.29 -11.76
CA LEU A 108 14.21 -7.85 -11.47
C LEU A 108 15.63 -7.44 -11.07
N ALA A 109 16.31 -8.21 -10.22
CA ALA A 109 17.71 -7.97 -9.88
C ALA A 109 18.61 -8.03 -11.12
N PHE A 110 18.39 -9.00 -12.02
CA PHE A 110 19.11 -9.09 -13.28
C PHE A 110 18.81 -7.92 -14.22
N ALA A 111 17.55 -7.46 -14.28
CA ALA A 111 17.16 -6.27 -15.03
C ALA A 111 17.93 -5.03 -14.55
N MET A 112 18.12 -4.88 -13.24
CA MET A 112 18.89 -3.77 -12.66
C MET A 112 20.36 -3.75 -13.09
N THR A 113 20.96 -4.90 -13.42
CA THR A 113 22.35 -4.98 -13.95
C THR A 113 22.48 -4.50 -15.40
N SER A 114 21.38 -4.18 -16.07
CA SER A 114 21.38 -3.61 -17.42
C SER A 114 21.75 -2.13 -17.49
N ILE A 115 21.81 -1.46 -16.33
CA ILE A 115 21.94 -0.01 -16.22
C ILE A 115 23.41 0.35 -15.99
N ASN A 116 24.02 1.06 -16.95
CA ASN A 116 25.36 1.62 -16.81
C ASN A 116 25.30 2.90 -15.96
N ARG A 117 25.83 2.83 -14.75
CA ARG A 117 25.74 3.94 -13.78
C ARG A 117 26.59 5.15 -14.10
N GLU A 118 27.71 4.95 -14.80
CA GLU A 118 28.55 6.07 -15.22
C GLU A 118 27.83 6.88 -16.29
N MET A 119 27.28 6.17 -17.29
CA MET A 119 26.46 6.77 -18.33
C MET A 119 25.17 7.39 -17.79
N ALA A 120 24.57 6.82 -16.73
CA ALA A 120 23.33 7.32 -16.15
C ALA A 120 23.40 8.76 -15.62
N ARG A 121 24.61 9.27 -15.33
CA ARG A 121 24.81 10.65 -14.87
C ARG A 121 24.65 11.68 -15.99
N THR A 122 24.97 11.29 -17.22
CA THR A 122 24.99 12.18 -18.39
C THR A 122 23.87 11.87 -19.38
N ASP A 123 23.54 10.60 -19.56
CA ASP A 123 22.44 10.10 -20.39
C ASP A 123 21.68 8.97 -19.66
N PRO A 124 20.72 9.31 -18.78
CA PRO A 124 19.94 8.34 -18.02
C PRO A 124 19.17 7.34 -18.91
N ILE A 125 18.76 7.75 -20.11
CA ILE A 125 17.95 6.92 -21.01
C ILE A 125 18.85 5.95 -21.77
N GLY A 126 19.95 6.45 -22.35
CA GLY A 126 20.92 5.62 -23.06
C GLY A 126 21.72 4.68 -22.14
N ALA A 127 21.78 4.96 -20.85
CA ALA A 127 22.41 4.11 -19.84
C ALA A 127 21.77 2.71 -19.69
N VAL A 128 20.53 2.52 -20.14
CA VAL A 128 19.79 1.26 -19.99
C VAL A 128 20.01 0.38 -21.20
N ASN A 129 20.56 -0.83 -21.04
CA ASN A 129 20.55 -1.83 -22.11
C ASN A 129 19.11 -2.34 -22.32
N PRO A 130 18.43 -1.99 -23.42
CA PRO A 130 16.99 -2.21 -23.55
C PRO A 130 16.65 -3.69 -23.67
N VAL A 131 17.46 -4.46 -24.40
CA VAL A 131 17.21 -5.90 -24.60
C VAL A 131 17.29 -6.63 -23.27
N ARG A 132 18.32 -6.38 -22.46
CA ARG A 132 18.47 -7.00 -21.14
C ARG A 132 17.37 -6.53 -20.20
N PHE A 133 17.09 -5.23 -20.14
CA PHE A 133 16.10 -4.66 -19.23
C PHE A 133 14.68 -5.18 -19.52
N TYR A 134 14.19 -4.99 -20.75
CA TYR A 134 12.84 -5.39 -21.14
C TYR A 134 12.69 -6.91 -21.21
N GLY A 135 13.72 -7.65 -21.66
CA GLY A 135 13.71 -9.10 -21.64
C GLY A 135 13.57 -9.68 -20.23
N SER A 136 14.30 -9.10 -19.27
CA SER A 136 14.21 -9.51 -17.86
C SER A 136 12.85 -9.17 -17.23
N LEU A 137 12.30 -8.00 -17.56
CA LEU A 137 10.97 -7.60 -17.10
C LEU A 137 9.87 -8.50 -17.69
N ALA A 138 9.99 -8.89 -18.96
CA ALA A 138 9.07 -9.84 -19.60
C ALA A 138 9.13 -11.22 -18.92
N MET A 139 10.32 -11.73 -18.61
CA MET A 139 10.47 -12.97 -17.85
C MET A 139 9.89 -12.87 -16.44
N ALA A 140 10.14 -11.76 -15.73
CA ALA A 140 9.54 -11.51 -14.42
C ALA A 140 8.01 -11.54 -14.51
N LEU A 141 7.40 -10.92 -15.53
CA LEU A 141 5.96 -10.96 -15.74
C LEU A 141 5.46 -12.40 -15.97
N LEU A 142 6.13 -13.19 -16.82
CA LEU A 142 5.75 -14.58 -17.06
C LEU A 142 5.79 -15.42 -15.78
N PHE A 143 6.83 -15.27 -14.95
CA PHE A 143 6.89 -15.94 -13.66
C PHE A 143 5.80 -15.46 -12.70
N PHE A 144 5.49 -14.16 -12.70
CA PHE A 144 4.41 -13.61 -11.87
C PHE A 144 3.01 -14.13 -12.27
N LEU A 145 2.81 -14.47 -13.55
CA LEU A 145 1.55 -15.03 -14.03
C LEU A 145 1.31 -16.46 -13.52
N VAL A 146 2.34 -17.23 -13.19
CA VAL A 146 2.19 -18.61 -12.68
C VAL A 146 1.33 -18.69 -11.41
N PRO A 147 1.65 -18.00 -10.30
CA PRO A 147 0.79 -17.97 -9.12
C PRO A 147 -0.56 -17.32 -9.40
N ALA A 148 -0.64 -16.30 -10.27
CA ALA A 148 -1.92 -15.69 -10.63
C ALA A 148 -2.88 -16.69 -11.32
N LEU A 149 -2.37 -17.49 -12.26
CA LEU A 149 -3.13 -18.53 -12.96
C LEU A 149 -3.44 -19.72 -12.04
N ALA A 150 -2.52 -20.11 -11.15
CA ALA A 150 -2.78 -21.10 -10.12
C ALA A 150 -3.93 -20.67 -9.19
N TRP A 151 -3.93 -19.40 -8.78
CA TRP A 151 -5.02 -18.81 -7.99
C TRP A 151 -6.34 -18.78 -8.75
N LEU A 152 -6.35 -18.40 -10.03
CA LEU A 152 -7.56 -18.36 -10.86
C LEU A 152 -8.17 -19.76 -11.05
N SER A 153 -7.32 -20.74 -11.34
CA SER A 153 -7.75 -22.12 -11.61
C SER A 153 -8.20 -22.89 -10.36
N GLY A 154 -7.95 -22.39 -9.15
CA GLY A 154 -8.24 -23.09 -7.89
C GLY A 154 -7.40 -24.35 -7.67
N LYS A 155 -6.39 -24.58 -8.53
CA LYS A 155 -5.45 -25.71 -8.45
C LYS A 155 -4.40 -25.52 -7.35
N ASP A 156 -4.40 -24.38 -6.67
CA ASP A 156 -3.59 -24.09 -5.47
C ASP A 156 -4.11 -24.81 -4.21
N GLY A 157 -5.22 -25.54 -4.32
CA GLY A 157 -5.54 -26.70 -3.49
C GLY A 157 -6.41 -26.47 -2.26
N HIS A 158 -6.91 -25.28 -1.91
CA HIS A 158 -7.77 -25.10 -0.72
C HIS A 158 -8.80 -23.97 -0.81
N SER A 159 -9.96 -24.21 -0.16
CA SER A 159 -11.08 -23.27 0.09
C SER A 159 -10.77 -22.19 1.13
N THR A 160 -9.74 -22.37 1.95
CA THR A 160 -9.30 -21.46 3.01
C THR A 160 -8.03 -20.71 2.62
N GLY A 161 -8.04 -19.37 2.69
CA GLY A 161 -6.86 -18.53 2.45
C GLY A 161 -6.67 -18.06 1.00
N ARG A 162 -7.58 -18.38 0.07
CA ARG A 162 -7.52 -17.94 -1.34
C ARG A 162 -7.44 -16.41 -1.47
N SER A 163 -8.23 -15.67 -0.70
CA SER A 163 -8.19 -14.20 -0.70
C SER A 163 -6.89 -13.65 -0.11
N LEU A 164 -6.33 -14.30 0.92
CA LEU A 164 -5.04 -13.90 1.51
C LEU A 164 -3.90 -14.08 0.50
N ARG A 165 -3.87 -15.20 -0.23
CA ARG A 165 -2.88 -15.46 -1.28
C ARG A 165 -2.93 -14.43 -2.41
N LEU A 166 -4.14 -14.08 -2.86
CA LEU A 166 -4.32 -13.02 -3.85
C LEU A 166 -3.85 -11.67 -3.30
N ALA A 167 -4.28 -11.29 -2.10
CA ALA A 167 -3.90 -10.02 -1.49
C ALA A 167 -2.37 -9.92 -1.32
N ALA A 168 -1.72 -10.99 -0.89
CA ALA A 168 -0.27 -11.08 -0.78
C ALA A 168 0.43 -10.96 -2.14
N LEU A 169 -0.09 -11.65 -3.17
CA LEU A 169 0.43 -11.58 -4.54
C LEU A 169 0.28 -10.16 -5.12
N LEU A 170 -0.89 -9.54 -4.94
CA LEU A 170 -1.16 -8.16 -5.37
C LEU A 170 -0.29 -7.16 -4.63
N THR A 171 -0.05 -7.35 -3.32
CA THR A 171 0.85 -6.50 -2.53
C THR A 171 2.28 -6.60 -3.05
N TYR A 172 2.77 -7.81 -3.36
CA TYR A 172 4.09 -8.01 -3.96
C TYR A 172 4.21 -7.40 -5.36
N GLY A 173 3.22 -7.62 -6.24
CA GLY A 173 3.20 -6.99 -7.55
C GLY A 173 3.15 -5.46 -7.46
N ALA A 174 2.34 -4.92 -6.54
CA ALA A 174 2.22 -3.48 -6.34
C ALA A 174 3.51 -2.85 -5.81
N VAL A 175 4.25 -3.48 -4.89
CA VAL A 175 5.54 -2.93 -4.44
C VAL A 175 6.61 -2.95 -5.54
N ILE A 176 6.59 -3.96 -6.42
CA ILE A 176 7.46 -4.00 -7.61
C ILE A 176 7.16 -2.81 -8.53
N VAL A 177 5.89 -2.63 -8.89
CA VAL A 177 5.45 -1.49 -9.73
C VAL A 177 5.82 -0.17 -9.06
N GLN A 178 5.65 -0.05 -7.75
CA GLN A 178 6.01 1.16 -7.01
C GLN A 178 7.52 1.44 -7.02
N GLY A 179 8.36 0.40 -6.89
CA GLY A 179 9.81 0.52 -7.00
C GLY A 179 10.24 0.96 -8.41
N LEU A 180 9.63 0.39 -9.46
CA LEU A 180 9.87 0.79 -10.84
C LEU A 180 9.43 2.24 -11.11
N LEU A 181 8.24 2.65 -10.66
CA LEU A 181 7.78 4.04 -10.76
C LEU A 181 8.74 5.01 -10.03
N GLY A 182 9.26 4.60 -8.87
CA GLY A 182 10.23 5.36 -8.08
C GLY A 182 11.60 5.49 -8.76
N GLY A 183 12.02 4.47 -9.51
CA GLY A 183 13.23 4.53 -10.33
C GLY A 183 13.05 5.34 -11.61
N PHE A 184 11.99 5.07 -12.37
CA PHE A 184 11.69 5.77 -13.61
C PHE A 184 11.44 7.25 -13.42
N ARG A 185 10.90 7.69 -12.28
CA ARG A 185 10.83 9.14 -12.01
C ARG A 185 12.21 9.79 -11.95
N VAL A 186 13.29 9.08 -11.61
CA VAL A 186 14.65 9.63 -11.60
C VAL A 186 15.13 9.84 -13.03
N TYR A 187 14.93 8.84 -13.90
CA TYR A 187 15.47 8.85 -15.27
C TYR A 187 14.61 9.65 -16.25
N LEU A 188 13.29 9.63 -16.07
CA LEU A 188 12.35 10.28 -16.97
C LEU A 188 11.92 11.66 -16.46
N ASN A 189 12.50 12.19 -15.37
CA ASN A 189 12.13 13.51 -14.85
C ASN A 189 12.28 14.62 -15.91
N ALA A 190 13.35 14.55 -16.71
CA ALA A 190 13.60 15.51 -17.79
C ALA A 190 12.51 15.48 -18.88
N LEU A 191 11.88 14.32 -19.11
CA LEU A 191 10.85 14.13 -20.14
C LEU A 191 9.42 14.31 -19.61
N MET A 192 9.16 13.86 -18.38
CA MET A 192 7.82 13.73 -17.80
C MET A 192 7.53 14.75 -16.68
N GLY A 193 8.56 15.50 -16.27
CA GLY A 193 8.51 16.40 -15.11
C GLY A 193 8.03 15.68 -13.85
N ASP A 194 7.24 16.39 -13.05
CA ASP A 194 6.71 15.90 -11.77
C ASP A 194 5.63 14.81 -11.92
N THR A 195 5.21 14.45 -13.15
CA THR A 195 4.08 13.53 -13.39
C THR A 195 4.33 12.15 -12.79
N LEU A 196 5.53 11.59 -12.93
CA LEU A 196 5.85 10.29 -12.35
C LEU A 196 5.98 10.35 -10.83
N ALA A 197 6.52 11.42 -10.27
CA ALA A 197 6.57 11.63 -8.83
C ALA A 197 5.16 11.72 -8.22
N THR A 198 4.24 12.36 -8.94
CA THR A 198 2.82 12.49 -8.63
C THR A 198 2.13 11.13 -8.57
N ILE A 199 2.29 10.32 -9.62
CA ILE A 199 1.70 8.97 -9.72
C ILE A 199 2.31 8.04 -8.67
N HIS A 200 3.63 8.02 -8.54
CA HIS A 200 4.35 7.22 -7.54
C HIS A 200 3.89 7.55 -6.11
N GLY A 201 3.78 8.82 -5.75
CA GLY A 201 3.31 9.24 -4.42
C GLY A 201 1.87 8.80 -4.12
N ALA A 202 0.97 8.87 -5.10
CA ALA A 202 -0.40 8.40 -4.96
C ALA A 202 -0.47 6.86 -4.86
N PHE A 203 0.24 6.16 -5.75
CA PHE A 203 0.24 4.70 -5.81
C PHE A 203 0.81 4.08 -4.53
N GLY A 204 1.78 4.73 -3.86
CA GLY A 204 2.29 4.29 -2.57
C GLY A 204 1.22 4.20 -1.47
N GLN A 205 0.21 5.06 -1.50
CA GLN A 205 -0.93 4.98 -0.57
C GLN A 205 -1.82 3.78 -0.87
N CYS A 206 -1.99 3.43 -2.15
CA CYS A 206 -2.69 2.22 -2.58
C CYS A 206 -1.93 0.94 -2.17
N VAL A 207 -0.59 0.94 -2.26
CA VAL A 207 0.26 -0.17 -1.79
C VAL A 207 0.07 -0.40 -0.28
N LEU A 208 0.05 0.67 0.52
CA LEU A 208 -0.25 0.58 1.95
C LEU A 208 -1.64 0.00 2.22
N ALA A 209 -2.65 0.41 1.45
CA ALA A 209 -4.02 -0.11 1.58
C ALA A 209 -4.11 -1.61 1.22
N LEU A 210 -3.40 -2.07 0.19
CA LEU A 210 -3.29 -3.48 -0.18
C LEU A 210 -2.56 -4.31 0.89
N ALA A 211 -1.48 -3.77 1.46
CA ALA A 211 -0.80 -4.42 2.59
C ALA A 211 -1.73 -4.52 3.81
N CYS A 212 -2.56 -3.50 4.07
CA CYS A 212 -3.54 -3.53 5.15
C CYS A 212 -4.66 -4.55 4.89
N ALA A 213 -5.06 -4.72 3.63
CA ALA A 213 -5.96 -5.79 3.22
C ALA A 213 -5.36 -7.18 3.52
N THR A 214 -4.11 -7.39 3.15
CA THR A 214 -3.36 -8.63 3.41
C THR A 214 -3.26 -8.91 4.90
N LEU A 215 -2.89 -7.91 5.70
CA LEU A 215 -2.84 -8.02 7.16
C LEU A 215 -4.23 -8.37 7.71
N THR A 216 -5.27 -7.66 7.29
CA THR A 216 -6.65 -7.90 7.76
C THR A 216 -7.09 -9.34 7.48
N LEU A 217 -6.85 -9.84 6.26
CA LEU A 217 -7.15 -11.23 5.90
C LEU A 217 -6.32 -12.22 6.74
N SER A 218 -5.05 -11.94 7.01
CA SER A 218 -4.18 -12.82 7.82
C SER A 218 -4.61 -12.92 9.29
N VAL A 219 -5.30 -11.91 9.82
CA VAL A 219 -5.78 -11.89 11.21
C VAL A 219 -7.27 -12.26 11.33
N MET A 220 -7.99 -12.43 10.22
CA MET A 220 -9.44 -12.65 10.24
C MET A 220 -9.81 -13.90 11.01
N ASP A 221 -9.17 -15.05 10.77
CA ASP A 221 -9.56 -16.31 11.41
C ASP A 221 -9.25 -16.36 12.91
N CYS A 222 -8.36 -15.48 13.41
CA CYS A 222 -8.03 -15.40 14.84
C CYS A 222 -9.08 -14.65 15.67
N LEU A 223 -9.88 -13.80 15.04
CA LEU A 223 -10.90 -13.04 15.74
C LEU A 223 -12.21 -13.85 15.72
N SER A 224 -12.49 -14.65 16.76
CA SER A 224 -13.77 -15.33 16.91
C SER A 224 -14.88 -14.28 17.08
N VAL A 225 -15.63 -13.98 16.01
CA VAL A 225 -16.77 -13.07 16.09
C VAL A 225 -18.04 -13.86 15.80
N SER A 226 -18.85 -14.02 16.85
CA SER A 226 -20.16 -14.67 16.83
C SER A 226 -21.21 -13.70 16.28
N SER A 227 -21.20 -13.46 14.97
CA SER A 227 -22.34 -12.82 14.28
C SER A 227 -22.96 -13.83 13.33
N ALA A 228 -24.25 -14.10 13.49
CA ALA A 228 -25.00 -15.08 12.69
C ALA A 228 -25.15 -14.62 11.23
N GLU A 229 -25.08 -13.32 10.96
CA GLU A 229 -25.20 -12.73 9.62
C GLU A 229 -24.13 -11.65 9.38
N SER A 230 -23.71 -11.49 8.12
CA SER A 230 -22.79 -10.42 7.72
C SER A 230 -23.55 -9.11 7.49
N PRO A 231 -23.03 -7.95 7.92
CA PRO A 231 -23.69 -6.66 7.75
C PRO A 231 -23.53 -6.16 6.31
N ARG A 232 -24.32 -6.74 5.39
CA ARG A 232 -24.15 -6.55 3.94
C ARG A 232 -24.33 -5.09 3.51
N LYS A 233 -25.23 -4.33 4.14
CA LYS A 233 -25.42 -2.92 3.80
C LYS A 233 -24.21 -2.10 4.22
N ALA A 234 -23.74 -2.27 5.46
CA ALA A 234 -22.52 -1.63 5.92
C ALA A 234 -21.31 -2.03 5.06
N ALA A 235 -21.19 -3.30 4.68
CA ALA A 235 -20.11 -3.80 3.83
C ALA A 235 -20.10 -3.15 2.43
N ARG A 236 -21.27 -2.99 1.79
CA ARG A 236 -21.38 -2.25 0.53
C ARG A 236 -20.99 -0.79 0.69
N PHE A 237 -21.43 -0.14 1.78
CA PHE A 237 -21.10 1.25 2.06
C PHE A 237 -19.62 1.49 2.33
N PHE A 238 -18.94 0.62 3.08
CA PHE A 238 -17.48 0.70 3.23
C PHE A 238 -16.76 0.55 1.89
N GLY A 239 -17.24 -0.32 0.99
CA GLY A 239 -16.68 -0.45 -0.36
C GLY A 239 -16.85 0.83 -1.19
N LEU A 240 -18.04 1.45 -1.12
CA LEU A 240 -18.26 2.76 -1.72
C LEU A 240 -17.34 3.83 -1.13
N LEU A 241 -17.16 3.83 0.19
CA LEU A 241 -16.28 4.77 0.89
C LEU A 241 -14.82 4.62 0.47
N VAL A 242 -14.34 3.39 0.22
CA VAL A 242 -13.02 3.14 -0.39
C VAL A 242 -12.95 3.81 -1.77
N ALA A 243 -13.94 3.57 -2.65
CA ALA A 243 -13.95 4.15 -3.99
C ALA A 243 -13.96 5.69 -3.98
N VAL A 244 -14.79 6.30 -3.12
CA VAL A 244 -14.85 7.76 -2.94
C VAL A 244 -13.52 8.30 -2.39
N THR A 245 -12.88 7.59 -1.45
CA THR A 245 -11.57 7.98 -0.90
C THR A 245 -10.47 7.93 -1.97
N LEU A 246 -10.49 6.94 -2.87
CA LEU A 246 -9.56 6.85 -4.01
C LEU A 246 -9.77 8.00 -5.00
N LEU A 247 -11.02 8.37 -5.28
CA LEU A 247 -11.32 9.55 -6.11
C LEU A 247 -10.84 10.84 -5.44
N GLN A 248 -11.03 10.98 -4.13
CA GLN A 248 -10.49 12.13 -3.39
C GLN A 248 -8.96 12.19 -3.45
N LEU A 249 -8.28 11.04 -3.39
CA LEU A 249 -6.83 10.96 -3.56
C LEU A 249 -6.40 11.49 -4.94
N ALA A 250 -7.13 11.14 -6.01
CA ALA A 250 -6.86 11.71 -7.34
C ALA A 250 -6.95 13.25 -7.34
N TRP A 251 -7.95 13.83 -6.66
CA TRP A 251 -8.05 15.28 -6.52
C TRP A 251 -6.93 15.87 -5.65
N ALA A 252 -6.56 15.20 -4.56
CA ALA A 252 -5.47 15.62 -3.67
C ALA A 252 -4.15 15.75 -4.44
N VAL A 253 -3.90 14.81 -5.34
CA VAL A 253 -2.75 14.75 -6.23
C VAL A 253 -2.73 15.95 -7.18
N VAL A 254 -3.86 16.26 -7.84
CA VAL A 254 -3.98 17.45 -8.70
C VAL A 254 -3.80 18.75 -7.90
N VAL A 255 -4.39 18.86 -6.71
CA VAL A 255 -4.21 20.02 -5.82
C VAL A 255 -2.74 20.21 -5.41
N ARG A 256 -2.04 19.12 -5.14
CA ARG A 256 -0.64 19.16 -4.70
C ARG A 256 0.27 19.70 -5.79
N HIS A 257 0.10 19.23 -7.02
CA HIS A 257 1.03 19.50 -8.12
C HIS A 257 0.61 20.67 -9.02
N GLN A 258 -0.68 20.79 -9.35
CA GLN A 258 -1.17 21.85 -10.24
C GLN A 258 -1.71 23.07 -9.47
N GLY A 259 -2.12 22.88 -8.21
CA GLY A 259 -2.75 23.95 -7.43
C GLY A 259 -4.10 24.43 -7.99
N ALA A 260 -4.69 23.69 -8.93
CA ALA A 260 -5.87 24.10 -9.66
C ALA A 260 -7.09 24.33 -8.76
N GLY A 261 -7.74 25.50 -8.88
CA GLY A 261 -8.85 25.89 -8.01
C GLY A 261 -10.05 24.95 -8.08
N TRP A 262 -10.36 24.39 -9.25
CA TRP A 262 -11.43 23.39 -9.41
C TRP A 262 -11.12 22.09 -8.66
N ALA A 263 -9.86 21.64 -8.65
CA ALA A 263 -9.45 20.44 -7.95
C ALA A 263 -9.50 20.64 -6.43
N GLN A 264 -9.21 21.84 -5.94
CA GLN A 264 -9.37 22.19 -4.53
C GLN A 264 -10.84 22.05 -4.10
N ARG A 265 -11.77 22.55 -4.93
CA ARG A 265 -13.22 22.43 -4.67
C ARG A 265 -13.65 20.98 -4.66
N LEU A 266 -13.25 20.19 -5.65
CA LEU A 266 -13.57 18.75 -5.69
C LEU A 266 -12.98 18.01 -4.49
N HIS A 267 -11.75 18.33 -4.07
CA HIS A 267 -11.14 17.71 -2.90
C HIS A 267 -11.95 17.98 -1.62
N VAL A 268 -12.41 19.22 -1.41
CA VAL A 268 -13.26 19.59 -0.26
C VAL A 268 -14.65 18.96 -0.34
N ILE A 269 -15.29 18.95 -1.52
CA ILE A 269 -16.60 18.31 -1.72
C ILE A 269 -16.51 16.82 -1.37
N PHE A 270 -15.48 16.14 -1.87
CA PHE A 270 -15.28 14.73 -1.54
C PHE A 270 -14.99 14.51 -0.06
N ALA A 271 -14.30 15.43 0.63
CA ALA A 271 -14.10 15.32 2.08
C ALA A 271 -15.42 15.35 2.86
N VAL A 272 -16.37 16.19 2.44
CA VAL A 272 -17.74 16.23 3.00
C VAL A 272 -18.50 14.95 2.68
N ILE A 273 -18.41 14.44 1.45
CA ILE A 273 -19.03 13.16 1.05
C ILE A 273 -18.48 12.00 1.89
N ILE A 274 -17.17 11.96 2.13
CA ILE A 274 -16.53 10.96 2.98
C ILE A 274 -17.03 11.06 4.42
N ALA A 275 -17.17 12.27 4.96
CA ALA A 275 -17.71 12.49 6.31
C ALA A 275 -19.15 11.97 6.45
N GLY A 276 -20.03 12.34 5.52
CA GLY A 276 -21.40 11.85 5.48
C GLY A 276 -21.48 10.33 5.27
N GLY A 277 -20.65 9.80 4.37
CA GLY A 277 -20.55 8.37 4.09
C GLY A 277 -20.07 7.55 5.30
N LEU A 278 -19.13 8.06 6.09
CA LEU A 278 -18.69 7.44 7.34
C LEU A 278 -19.79 7.45 8.40
N GLY A 279 -20.54 8.56 8.51
CA GLY A 279 -21.73 8.64 9.36
C GLY A 279 -22.76 7.57 8.99
N GLN A 280 -23.09 7.47 7.71
CA GLN A 280 -24.03 6.47 7.19
C GLN A 280 -23.53 5.04 7.43
N ALA A 281 -22.26 4.74 7.16
CA ALA A 281 -21.67 3.43 7.43
C ALA A 281 -21.75 3.06 8.92
N THR A 282 -21.54 4.04 9.80
CA THR A 282 -21.65 3.86 11.25
C THR A 282 -23.08 3.58 11.69
N MET A 283 -24.07 4.26 11.11
CA MET A 283 -25.49 4.00 11.35
C MET A 283 -25.89 2.59 10.91
N LEU A 284 -25.50 2.19 9.70
CA LEU A 284 -25.76 0.84 9.18
C LEU A 284 -25.12 -0.24 10.06
N CYS A 285 -23.90 0.00 10.58
CA CYS A 285 -23.28 -0.91 11.54
C CYS A 285 -24.11 -1.08 12.82
N ARG A 286 -24.80 -0.02 13.27
CA ARG A 286 -25.68 -0.10 14.45
C ARG A 286 -26.97 -0.84 14.14
N GLU A 287 -27.60 -0.53 13.01
CA GLU A 287 -28.84 -1.18 12.53
C GLU A 287 -28.64 -2.69 12.32
N GLU A 288 -27.52 -3.09 11.70
CA GLU A 288 -27.18 -4.49 11.43
C GLU A 288 -26.49 -5.18 12.63
N GLY A 289 -26.41 -4.54 13.80
CA GLY A 289 -25.84 -5.13 15.02
C GLY A 289 -24.34 -5.43 14.95
N ALA A 290 -23.60 -4.82 14.02
CA ALA A 290 -22.19 -5.08 13.73
C ALA A 290 -21.22 -4.45 14.74
N ARG A 291 -21.30 -4.86 16.02
CA ARG A 291 -20.49 -4.32 17.13
C ARG A 291 -18.97 -4.39 16.88
N HIS A 292 -18.50 -5.41 16.17
CA HIS A 292 -17.09 -5.59 15.84
C HIS A 292 -16.52 -4.50 14.91
N LEU A 293 -17.39 -3.77 14.18
CA LEU A 293 -16.98 -2.65 13.33
C LEU A 293 -16.97 -1.31 14.08
N ARG A 294 -17.46 -1.25 15.32
CA ARG A 294 -17.51 -0.01 16.11
C ARG A 294 -16.13 0.60 16.35
N VAL A 295 -15.11 -0.24 16.54
CA VAL A 295 -13.72 0.23 16.67
C VAL A 295 -13.24 0.95 15.42
N PHE A 296 -13.59 0.45 14.23
CA PHE A 296 -13.29 1.12 12.97
C PHE A 296 -14.03 2.44 12.85
N ALA A 297 -15.31 2.50 13.21
CA ALA A 297 -16.06 3.76 13.19
C ALA A 297 -15.41 4.84 14.08
N ILE A 298 -14.95 4.48 15.29
CA ILE A 298 -14.26 5.41 16.20
C ILE A 298 -12.93 5.87 15.62
N ILE A 299 -12.07 4.93 15.21
CA ILE A 299 -10.74 5.25 14.68
C ILE A 299 -10.85 6.06 13.38
N LEU A 300 -11.75 5.69 12.46
CA LEU A 300 -11.99 6.42 11.22
C LEU A 300 -12.54 7.82 11.49
N THR A 301 -13.41 7.99 12.48
CA THR A 301 -13.91 9.32 12.85
C THR A 301 -12.77 10.19 13.38
N ALA A 302 -11.94 9.66 14.28
CA ALA A 302 -10.77 10.38 14.80
C ALA A 302 -9.78 10.74 13.67
N ALA A 303 -9.49 9.77 12.78
CA ALA A 303 -8.62 9.97 11.64
C ALA A 303 -9.20 11.02 10.66
N LEU A 304 -10.52 11.04 10.43
CA LEU A 304 -11.18 12.02 9.57
C LEU A 304 -11.11 13.43 10.16
N VAL A 305 -11.40 13.60 11.45
CA VAL A 305 -11.29 14.90 12.13
C VAL A 305 -9.87 15.42 12.03
N LEU A 306 -8.89 14.57 12.31
CA LEU A 306 -7.48 14.92 12.17
C LEU A 306 -7.12 15.25 10.71
N GLN A 307 -7.60 14.46 9.75
CA GLN A 307 -7.34 14.66 8.32
C GLN A 307 -7.87 16.00 7.81
N VAL A 308 -9.09 16.36 8.20
CA VAL A 308 -9.71 17.65 7.83
C VAL A 308 -8.95 18.80 8.49
N THR A 309 -8.61 18.68 9.77
CA THR A 309 -7.85 19.71 10.50
C THR A 309 -6.49 19.94 9.81
N LEU A 310 -5.71 18.89 9.60
CA LEU A 310 -4.42 18.96 8.89
C LEU A 310 -4.58 19.48 7.45
N GLY A 311 -5.68 19.15 6.79
CA GLY A 311 -5.99 19.59 5.43
C GLY A 311 -6.27 21.09 5.35
N VAL A 312 -7.04 21.63 6.30
CA VAL A 312 -7.31 23.07 6.42
C VAL A 312 -6.02 23.83 6.69
N GLU A 313 -5.21 23.39 7.66
CA GLU A 313 -3.92 24.03 7.97
C GLU A 313 -2.95 23.98 6.78
N ALA A 314 -2.85 22.83 6.11
CA ALA A 314 -2.01 22.69 4.92
C ALA A 314 -2.50 23.56 3.75
N TRP A 315 -3.83 23.74 3.62
CA TRP A 315 -4.43 24.58 2.60
C TRP A 315 -4.19 26.08 2.89
N LEU A 316 -4.43 26.53 4.12
CA LEU A 316 -4.18 27.91 4.56
C LEU A 316 -2.71 28.29 4.38
N GLY A 317 -1.78 27.43 4.81
CA GLY A 317 -0.35 27.67 4.65
C GLY A 317 0.11 27.74 3.19
N LYS A 318 -0.56 27.04 2.27
CA LYS A 318 -0.19 27.03 0.84
C LYS A 318 -0.91 28.10 0.01
N PHE A 319 -2.19 28.35 0.27
CA PHE A 319 -3.06 29.17 -0.59
C PHE A 319 -3.65 30.39 0.12
N GLY A 320 -3.71 30.39 1.46
CA GLY A 320 -4.32 31.47 2.26
C GLY A 320 -3.41 32.67 2.51
N THR A 321 -2.11 32.58 2.20
CA THR A 321 -1.13 33.63 2.49
C THR A 321 -1.03 34.72 1.42
N GLY A 322 -1.70 34.57 0.28
CA GLY A 322 -1.63 35.50 -0.85
C GLY A 322 -0.25 35.56 -1.54
N LYS A 323 0.73 34.79 -1.06
CA LYS A 323 2.05 34.66 -1.69
C LYS A 323 1.92 33.93 -3.03
N SER A 324 2.77 34.29 -3.98
CA SER A 324 2.91 33.56 -5.24
C SER A 324 3.26 32.09 -4.97
N LEU A 325 2.81 31.17 -5.82
CA LEU A 325 3.06 29.71 -5.70
C LEU A 325 4.55 29.33 -5.91
N VAL A 326 5.46 30.29 -5.80
CA VAL A 326 6.90 30.14 -5.98
C VAL A 326 7.45 29.13 -4.95
N PRO A 327 8.41 28.28 -5.35
CA PRO A 327 9.03 27.32 -4.44
C PRO A 327 9.87 28.02 -3.34
N GLU A 328 9.27 28.33 -2.19
CA GLU A 328 10.01 28.71 -0.99
C GLU A 328 10.43 27.48 -0.17
N ALA A 329 11.57 27.58 0.52
CA ALA A 329 12.01 26.61 1.52
C ALA A 329 10.95 26.49 2.61
N ARG A 330 10.57 25.25 2.96
CA ARG A 330 9.50 24.99 3.93
C ARG A 330 10.04 24.95 5.33
N THR A 331 9.33 25.58 6.27
CA THR A 331 9.62 25.41 7.70
C THR A 331 9.33 23.97 8.12
N ALA A 332 9.96 23.52 9.21
CA ALA A 332 9.72 22.18 9.76
C ALA A 332 8.23 21.98 10.13
N GLY A 333 7.56 23.03 10.63
CA GLY A 333 6.13 23.00 10.96
C GLY A 333 5.23 22.80 9.74
N GLU A 334 5.46 23.55 8.65
CA GLU A 334 4.73 23.35 7.39
C GLU A 334 4.96 21.95 6.81
N ALA A 335 6.19 21.43 6.95
CA ALA A 335 6.54 20.10 6.49
C ALA A 335 5.82 19.01 7.29
N LEU A 336 5.73 19.17 8.61
CA LEU A 336 4.99 18.28 9.51
C LEU A 336 3.49 18.25 9.17
N LEU A 337 2.86 19.41 8.97
CA LEU A 337 1.42 19.48 8.65
C LEU A 337 1.10 18.78 7.32
N ARG A 338 1.87 19.05 6.27
CA ARG A 338 1.66 18.45 4.94
C ARG A 338 1.97 16.95 4.93
N THR A 339 3.01 16.54 5.65
CA THR A 339 3.37 15.12 5.82
C THR A 339 2.28 14.40 6.60
N GLY A 340 1.83 14.98 7.71
CA GLY A 340 0.73 14.48 8.52
C GLY A 340 -0.55 14.29 7.71
N HIS A 341 -0.98 15.30 6.96
CA HIS A 341 -2.17 15.20 6.10
C HIS A 341 -2.04 14.07 5.06
N SER A 342 -0.85 13.86 4.49
CA SER A 342 -0.62 12.77 3.55
C SER A 342 -0.66 11.39 4.22
N LEU A 343 -0.06 11.26 5.41
CA LEU A 343 0.04 9.99 6.13
C LEU A 343 -1.30 9.58 6.76
N ILE A 344 -2.01 10.52 7.37
CA ILE A 344 -3.34 10.27 7.94
C ILE A 344 -4.34 9.95 6.82
N GLY A 345 -4.25 10.60 5.66
CA GLY A 345 -5.07 10.25 4.49
C GLY A 345 -4.82 8.81 4.01
N ALA A 346 -3.56 8.40 3.93
CA ALA A 346 -3.21 7.02 3.55
C ALA A 346 -3.67 6.01 4.61
N ALA A 347 -3.52 6.33 5.90
CA ALA A 347 -4.01 5.49 7.00
C ALA A 347 -5.54 5.37 6.98
N TYR A 348 -6.25 6.46 6.70
CA TYR A 348 -7.71 6.46 6.56
C TYR A 348 -8.17 5.52 5.44
N LEU A 349 -7.53 5.58 4.26
CA LEU A 349 -7.81 4.65 3.16
C LEU A 349 -7.57 3.20 3.57
N ALA A 350 -6.41 2.91 4.18
CA ALA A 350 -6.05 1.56 4.64
C ALA A 350 -7.04 1.01 5.68
N LEU A 351 -7.43 1.83 6.67
CA LEU A 351 -8.41 1.48 7.69
C LEU A 351 -9.82 1.27 7.13
N THR A 352 -10.20 2.04 6.11
CA THR A 352 -11.48 1.88 5.42
C THR A 352 -11.53 0.55 4.64
N VAL A 353 -10.42 0.17 4.00
CA VAL A 353 -10.26 -1.15 3.36
C VAL A 353 -10.32 -2.28 4.40
N ALA A 354 -9.68 -2.12 5.55
CA ALA A 354 -9.75 -3.10 6.63
C ALA A 354 -11.18 -3.26 7.17
N ALA A 355 -11.91 -2.16 7.36
CA ALA A 355 -13.32 -2.18 7.75
C ALA A 355 -14.19 -2.87 6.69
N TRP A 356 -13.94 -2.58 5.42
CA TRP A 356 -14.64 -3.20 4.29
C TRP A 356 -14.48 -4.72 4.28
N ILE A 357 -13.25 -5.21 4.37
CA ILE A 357 -12.94 -6.65 4.41
C ILE A 357 -13.55 -7.31 5.65
N ARG A 358 -13.47 -6.65 6.81
CA ARG A 358 -14.09 -7.13 8.06
C ARG A 358 -15.61 -7.24 7.95
N ALA A 359 -16.26 -6.35 7.23
CA ALA A 359 -17.71 -6.35 7.04
C ALA A 359 -18.19 -7.48 6.10
N TRP A 360 -17.37 -7.93 5.14
CA TRP A 360 -17.68 -9.01 4.19
C TRP A 360 -17.46 -10.43 4.73
N ARG A 361 -17.25 -10.59 6.03
CA ARG A 361 -16.92 -11.88 6.63
C ARG A 361 -18.02 -12.93 6.34
N PRO A 362 -17.68 -14.14 5.84
CA PRO A 362 -18.63 -15.23 5.74
C PRO A 362 -19.19 -15.56 7.13
N ALA A 363 -20.51 -15.74 7.25
CA ALA A 363 -21.12 -16.23 8.47
C ALA A 363 -20.44 -17.56 8.85
N ALA A 364 -20.02 -17.69 10.11
CA ALA A 364 -19.53 -18.97 10.61
C ALA A 364 -20.63 -20.01 10.35
N LEU A 365 -20.30 -21.08 9.63
CA LEU A 365 -21.20 -22.22 9.47
C LEU A 365 -21.67 -22.62 10.87
N LYS A 366 -22.97 -22.51 11.14
CA LYS A 366 -23.58 -23.02 12.37
C LYS A 366 -23.07 -24.44 12.54
N ALA A 367 -22.31 -24.71 13.61
CA ALA A 367 -22.04 -26.08 14.01
C ALA A 367 -23.41 -26.75 14.10
N GLY A 368 -23.65 -27.75 13.24
CA GLY A 368 -24.91 -28.49 13.25
C GLY A 368 -25.15 -29.05 14.66
N PRO A 369 -26.42 -29.21 15.07
CA PRO A 369 -26.72 -29.79 16.37
C PRO A 369 -25.95 -31.12 16.52
N MET A 370 -25.22 -31.26 17.63
CA MET A 370 -24.61 -32.55 17.97
C MET A 370 -25.70 -33.62 17.90
N PRO A 371 -25.49 -34.74 17.19
CA PRO A 371 -26.42 -35.85 17.28
C PRO A 371 -26.47 -36.27 18.74
N THR A 372 -27.62 -36.07 19.38
CA THR A 372 -27.91 -36.67 20.68
C THR A 372 -28.09 -38.15 20.44
N GLY A 373 -26.97 -38.87 20.35
CA GLY A 373 -26.92 -40.32 20.30
C GLY A 373 -27.36 -40.88 21.64
N GLY A 374 -28.67 -40.92 21.86
CA GLY A 374 -29.28 -41.85 22.80
C GLY A 374 -29.21 -43.24 22.19
N PHE A 375 -28.25 -44.04 22.66
CA PHE A 375 -28.38 -45.49 22.57
C PHE A 375 -28.82 -45.99 23.95
N LYS A 376 -30.08 -46.47 23.98
CA LYS A 376 -30.57 -47.40 24.98
C LYS A 376 -29.98 -48.78 24.72
#